data_AF-A0A1J7BMU7-F1
#
_entry.id   AF-A0A1J7BMU7-F1
#
_cell.length_a   1.000
_cell.length_b   1.000
_cell.length_c   1.000
_cell.angle_alpha   90.00
_cell.angle_beta   90.00
_cell.angle_gamma   90.00
#
_symmetry.space_group_name_H-M   'P 1'
#
loop_
_entity.id
_entity.type
_entity.pdbx_description
1 polymer ?
#
loop_
_entity_poly.entity_id
_entity_poly.type
_entity_poly.pdbx_seq_one_letter_code
_entity_poly.pdbx_strand_id
1 'polypeptide(L)'
;MNLNQVNFKKITNQFSVKDFEKVKNFILENGKTTTYRNYDNNNPYYDFGRFQVYLSADIGQKNINNDPKLSDFNEMTLKDEDLYYKILIVRKGDILALKTGVLDGMGENEVYYIDSYSIGVDEKSDLLSDYLNIMKRLK
;
A
#
# COMPACT_ATOMS: atom_id res chain seq x y z
N MET A 1 14.62 -4.79 -22.83
CA MET A 1 14.08 -4.42 -21.51
C MET A 1 15.17 -4.69 -20.48
N ASN A 2 15.63 -3.65 -19.79
CA ASN A 2 16.67 -3.78 -18.75
C ASN A 2 16.06 -4.46 -17.51
N LEU A 3 16.69 -5.53 -17.04
CA LEU A 3 16.23 -6.38 -15.93
C LEU A 3 16.65 -5.87 -14.53
N ASN A 4 17.15 -4.64 -14.40
CA ASN A 4 17.78 -4.16 -13.16
C ASN A 4 17.24 -2.81 -12.62
N GLN A 5 16.06 -2.34 -13.04
CA GLN A 5 15.45 -1.21 -12.34
C GLN A 5 14.74 -1.71 -11.09
N VAL A 6 15.26 -1.29 -9.94
CA VAL A 6 14.58 -1.42 -8.65
C VAL A 6 13.31 -0.58 -8.74
N ASN A 7 12.16 -1.23 -8.90
CA ASN A 7 10.87 -0.58 -9.08
C ASN A 7 10.27 -0.08 -7.76
N PHE A 8 11.11 0.24 -6.77
CA PHE A 8 10.66 0.71 -5.48
C PHE A 8 11.62 1.73 -4.87
N LYS A 9 11.07 2.60 -4.00
CA LYS A 9 11.82 3.60 -3.24
C LYS A 9 11.41 3.54 -1.78
N LYS A 10 12.41 3.52 -0.90
CA LYS A 10 12.17 3.57 0.55
C LYS A 10 11.62 4.93 0.94
N ILE A 11 10.48 4.95 1.63
CA ILE A 11 9.79 6.17 2.07
C ILE A 11 9.53 6.21 3.58
N THR A 12 10.14 5.29 4.36
CA THR A 12 9.94 5.18 5.82
C THR A 12 10.12 6.50 6.58
N ASN A 13 11.03 7.37 6.13
CA ASN A 13 11.26 8.68 6.75
C ASN A 13 10.12 9.69 6.48
N GLN A 14 9.34 9.49 5.42
CA GLN A 14 8.20 10.33 5.04
C GLN A 14 6.88 9.77 5.56
N PHE A 15 6.79 8.44 5.63
CA PHE A 15 5.65 7.66 6.08
C PHE A 15 6.13 6.40 6.77
N SER A 16 6.09 6.41 8.11
CA SER A 16 6.67 5.36 8.93
C SER A 16 5.82 4.10 8.97
N VAL A 17 6.40 3.01 9.47
CA VAL A 17 5.66 1.78 9.84
C VAL A 17 4.44 2.12 10.71
N LYS A 18 4.60 3.02 11.68
CA LYS A 18 3.52 3.44 12.57
C LYS A 18 2.41 4.20 11.82
N ASP A 19 2.77 5.03 10.86
CA ASP A 19 1.79 5.77 10.05
C ASP A 19 0.99 4.81 9.16
N PHE A 20 1.67 3.84 8.54
CA PHE A 20 1.02 2.79 7.76
C PHE A 20 0.02 2.00 8.62
N GLU A 21 0.46 1.48 9.78
CA GLU A 21 -0.42 0.71 10.67
C GLU A 21 -1.62 1.52 11.16
N LYS A 22 -1.40 2.80 11.49
CA LYS A 22 -2.48 3.71 11.90
C LYS A 22 -3.53 3.86 10.80
N VAL A 23 -3.10 4.10 9.56
CA VAL A 23 -4.00 4.28 8.41
C VAL A 23 -4.71 2.97 8.09
N LYS A 24 -3.99 1.84 8.10
CA LYS A 24 -4.57 0.50 7.91
C LYS A 24 -5.72 0.26 8.90
N ASN A 25 -5.45 0.43 10.19
CA ASN A 25 -6.44 0.19 11.24
C ASN A 25 -7.63 1.15 11.11
N PHE A 26 -7.37 2.44 10.82
CA PHE A 26 -8.42 3.41 10.57
C PHE A 26 -9.35 2.97 9.42
N ILE A 27 -8.80 2.47 8.31
CA ILE A 27 -9.58 1.98 7.17
C ILE A 27 -10.37 0.73 7.54
N LEU A 28 -9.79 -0.20 8.31
CA LEU A 28 -10.50 -1.41 8.75
C LEU A 28 -11.66 -1.08 9.72
N GLU A 29 -11.53 -0.02 10.51
CA GLU A 29 -12.54 0.39 11.49
C GLU A 29 -13.62 1.32 10.90
N ASN A 30 -13.23 2.25 10.02
CA ASN A 30 -14.08 3.35 9.55
C ASN A 30 -14.35 3.32 8.04
N GLY A 31 -13.65 2.45 7.32
CA GLY A 31 -13.79 2.29 5.88
C GLY A 31 -15.06 1.56 5.48
N LYS A 32 -15.19 1.42 4.16
CA LYS A 32 -16.21 0.59 3.52
C LYS A 32 -15.50 -0.54 2.78
N THR A 33 -16.26 -1.54 2.37
CA THR A 33 -15.77 -2.57 1.45
C THR A 33 -16.31 -2.30 0.05
N THR A 34 -15.46 -2.33 -0.96
CA THR A 34 -15.89 -2.25 -2.36
C THR A 34 -15.12 -3.23 -3.22
N THR A 35 -15.74 -3.71 -4.29
CA THR A 35 -15.01 -4.45 -5.32
C THR A 35 -14.08 -3.47 -6.05
N TYR A 36 -12.78 -3.77 -6.05
CA TYR A 36 -11.76 -2.97 -6.77
C TYR A 36 -11.46 -3.53 -8.16
N ARG A 37 -11.44 -4.86 -8.29
CA ARG A 37 -11.30 -5.63 -9.55
C ARG A 37 -12.24 -6.83 -9.49
N ASN A 38 -12.57 -7.45 -10.63
CA ASN A 38 -13.49 -8.61 -10.68
C ASN A 38 -13.09 -9.78 -9.76
N TYR A 39 -11.83 -9.85 -9.34
CA TYR A 39 -11.27 -10.86 -8.43
C TYR A 39 -10.95 -10.31 -7.03
N ASP A 40 -10.96 -8.99 -6.80
CA ASP A 40 -10.73 -8.39 -5.48
C ASP A 40 -12.08 -7.89 -4.94
N ASN A 41 -12.88 -8.81 -4.39
CA ASN A 41 -14.18 -8.51 -3.82
C ASN A 41 -14.03 -8.01 -2.37
N ASN A 42 -14.95 -7.14 -1.94
CA ASN A 42 -15.02 -6.59 -0.59
C ASN A 42 -13.72 -5.92 -0.10
N ASN A 43 -12.98 -5.27 -0.98
CA ASN A 43 -11.71 -4.70 -0.61
C ASN A 43 -11.91 -3.53 0.38
N PRO A 44 -11.29 -3.55 1.59
CA PRO A 44 -11.37 -2.43 2.51
C PRO A 44 -10.81 -1.17 1.87
N TYR A 45 -11.60 -0.11 1.89
CA TYR A 45 -11.21 1.17 1.34
C TYR A 45 -11.77 2.34 2.13
N TYR A 46 -11.10 3.49 2.00
CA TYR A 46 -11.59 4.75 2.53
C TYR A 46 -11.40 5.86 1.49
N ASP A 47 -12.39 6.74 1.40
CA ASP A 47 -12.37 7.89 0.50
C ASP A 47 -11.94 9.14 1.29
N PHE A 48 -10.76 9.67 0.98
CA PHE A 48 -10.23 10.90 1.58
C PHE A 48 -10.73 12.17 0.87
N GLY A 49 -11.70 12.04 -0.03
CA GLY A 49 -12.29 13.11 -0.84
C GLY A 49 -11.42 13.53 -2.03
N ARG A 50 -10.10 13.58 -1.85
CA ARG A 50 -9.13 13.89 -2.92
C ARG A 50 -8.56 12.63 -3.58
N PHE A 51 -8.50 11.53 -2.86
CA PHE A 51 -8.01 10.25 -3.34
C PHE A 51 -8.63 9.12 -2.51
N GLN A 52 -8.61 7.92 -3.06
CA GLN A 52 -9.14 6.72 -2.41
C GLN A 52 -7.98 5.83 -2.00
N VAL A 53 -8.07 5.21 -0.83
CA VAL A 53 -7.06 4.25 -0.36
C VAL A 53 -7.70 2.89 -0.22
N TYR A 54 -7.11 1.89 -0.88
CA TYR A 54 -7.51 0.49 -0.82
C TYR A 54 -6.42 -0.31 -0.12
N LEU A 55 -6.79 -1.27 0.72
CA LEU A 55 -5.86 -2.25 1.27
C LEU A 55 -5.69 -3.41 0.29
N SER A 56 -4.55 -4.08 0.28
CA SER A 56 -4.35 -5.35 -0.44
C SER A 56 -3.74 -6.39 0.49
N ALA A 57 -4.16 -7.63 0.33
CA ALA A 57 -3.77 -8.72 1.23
C ALA A 57 -2.30 -9.15 1.06
N ASP A 58 -1.63 -9.40 2.17
CA ASP A 58 -0.23 -9.87 2.26
C ASP A 58 -0.03 -11.32 1.81
N ILE A 59 -1.11 -12.02 1.49
CA ILE A 59 -1.13 -13.38 0.94
C ILE A 59 -1.71 -13.45 -0.48
N GLY A 60 -1.91 -12.30 -1.13
CA GLY A 60 -2.38 -12.19 -2.50
C GLY A 60 -3.75 -12.84 -2.71
N GLN A 61 -3.91 -13.56 -3.83
CA GLN A 61 -5.18 -14.19 -4.22
C GLN A 61 -5.69 -15.26 -3.26
N LYS A 62 -4.87 -15.70 -2.29
CA LYS A 62 -5.34 -16.58 -1.21
C LYS A 62 -6.35 -15.91 -0.28
N ASN A 63 -6.48 -14.57 -0.34
CA ASN A 63 -7.51 -13.81 0.34
C ASN A 63 -8.43 -13.04 -0.62
N ILE A 64 -9.05 -13.74 -1.57
CA ILE A 64 -9.89 -13.15 -2.64
C ILE A 64 -11.07 -12.27 -2.13
N ASN A 65 -11.51 -12.49 -0.89
CA ASN A 65 -12.60 -11.74 -0.26
C ASN A 65 -12.12 -10.67 0.73
N ASN A 66 -10.79 -10.47 0.83
CA ASN A 66 -10.17 -9.52 1.75
C ASN A 66 -10.63 -9.67 3.21
N ASP A 67 -10.71 -10.92 3.71
CA ASP A 67 -11.04 -11.21 5.10
C ASP A 67 -9.89 -10.76 6.01
N PRO A 68 -10.12 -9.80 6.95
CA PRO A 68 -9.09 -9.35 7.88
C PRO A 68 -8.61 -10.42 8.86
N LYS A 69 -9.29 -11.57 8.97
CA LYS A 69 -8.83 -12.70 9.78
C LYS A 69 -7.74 -13.52 9.08
N LEU A 70 -7.63 -13.39 7.75
CA LEU A 70 -6.70 -14.18 6.92
C LEU A 70 -5.48 -13.36 6.48
N SER A 71 -5.51 -12.04 6.65
CA SER A 71 -4.49 -11.12 6.17
C SER A 71 -4.32 -9.95 7.13
N ASP A 72 -3.08 -9.53 7.32
CA ASP A 72 -2.74 -8.33 8.08
C ASP A 72 -2.51 -7.11 7.17
N PHE A 73 -2.86 -7.23 5.89
CA PHE A 73 -2.74 -6.24 4.81
C PHE A 73 -1.40 -5.47 4.81
N ASN A 74 -0.54 -5.77 3.85
CA ASN A 74 0.78 -5.14 3.74
C ASN A 74 0.91 -4.11 2.61
N GLU A 75 -0.12 -3.94 1.78
CA GLU A 75 -0.10 -2.97 0.67
C GLU A 75 -1.30 -2.01 0.76
N MET A 76 -1.03 -0.74 0.44
CA MET A 76 -2.03 0.30 0.19
C MET A 76 -1.92 0.75 -1.26
N THR A 77 -3.06 0.77 -1.96
CA THR A 77 -3.17 1.45 -3.26
C THR A 77 -3.88 2.79 -3.06
N LEU A 78 -3.20 3.88 -3.34
CA LEU A 78 -3.76 5.23 -3.40
C LEU A 78 -4.18 5.49 -4.84
N LYS A 79 -5.46 5.73 -5.06
CA LYS A 79 -6.05 6.02 -6.36
C LYS A 79 -6.57 7.45 -6.40
N ASP A 80 -6.16 8.18 -7.42
CA ASP A 80 -6.66 9.52 -7.74
C ASP A 80 -6.87 9.61 -9.26
N GLU A 81 -8.13 9.58 -9.71
CA GLU A 81 -8.49 9.45 -11.12
C GLU A 81 -7.76 8.27 -11.80
N ASP A 82 -6.85 8.56 -12.75
CA ASP A 82 -6.01 7.59 -13.47
C ASP A 82 -4.62 7.39 -12.84
N LEU A 83 -4.37 8.03 -11.70
CA LEU A 83 -3.13 7.92 -10.93
C LEU A 83 -3.25 6.86 -9.84
N TYR A 84 -2.22 6.02 -9.77
CA TYR A 84 -2.14 4.93 -8.81
C TYR A 84 -0.77 4.92 -8.16
N TYR A 85 -0.74 5.07 -6.83
CA TYR A 85 0.47 4.90 -6.03
C TYR A 85 0.32 3.65 -5.18
N LYS A 86 1.38 2.84 -5.11
CA LYS A 86 1.41 1.67 -4.24
C LYS A 86 2.39 1.88 -3.11
N ILE A 87 1.94 1.63 -1.89
CA ILE A 87 2.76 1.68 -0.69
C ILE A 87 2.76 0.29 -0.08
N LEU A 88 3.93 -0.24 0.21
CA LEU A 88 4.13 -1.55 0.83
C LEU A 88 4.84 -1.39 2.17
N ILE A 89 4.32 -2.00 3.23
CA ILE A 89 5.04 -2.19 4.49
C ILE A 89 5.72 -3.56 4.49
N VAL A 90 6.96 -3.62 4.96
CA VAL A 90 7.67 -4.88 5.20
C VAL A 90 7.92 -4.97 6.69
N ARG A 91 7.16 -5.80 7.39
CA ARG A 91 7.29 -6.02 8.83
C ARG A 91 8.39 -7.02 9.13
N LYS A 92 8.81 -7.05 10.40
CA LYS A 92 9.69 -8.12 10.89
C LYS A 92 9.05 -9.49 10.64
N GLY A 93 9.76 -10.37 9.94
CA GLY A 93 9.32 -11.71 9.56
C GLY A 93 8.67 -11.81 8.16
N ASP A 94 8.32 -10.69 7.52
CA ASP A 94 7.61 -10.72 6.22
C ASP A 94 8.47 -11.28 5.09
N ILE A 95 9.78 -11.02 5.13
CA ILE A 95 10.74 -11.54 4.15
C ILE A 95 10.81 -13.06 4.25
N LEU A 96 11.00 -13.59 5.47
CA LEU A 96 11.06 -15.03 5.71
C LEU A 96 9.73 -15.73 5.36
N ALA A 97 8.60 -15.07 5.66
CA ALA A 97 7.26 -15.58 5.37
C ALA A 97 6.87 -15.47 3.88
N LEU A 98 7.73 -14.91 3.03
CA LEU A 98 7.49 -14.70 1.60
C LEU A 98 6.16 -13.99 1.33
N LYS A 99 5.90 -12.91 2.09
CA LYS A 99 4.68 -12.12 1.93
C LYS A 99 4.58 -11.53 0.53
N THR A 100 3.35 -11.46 0.03
CA THR A 100 3.08 -10.96 -1.32
C THR A 100 3.55 -9.51 -1.44
N GLY A 101 4.19 -9.18 -2.57
CA GLY A 101 4.68 -7.83 -2.86
C GLY A 101 6.07 -7.51 -2.31
N VAL A 102 6.62 -8.31 -1.39
CA VAL A 102 7.99 -8.14 -0.90
C VAL A 102 8.98 -8.51 -2.00
N LEU A 103 9.88 -7.58 -2.35
CA LEU A 103 10.86 -7.72 -3.42
C LEU A 103 12.29 -7.82 -2.87
N ASP A 104 13.18 -8.44 -3.65
CA ASP A 104 14.61 -8.49 -3.33
C ASP A 104 15.19 -7.08 -3.13
N GLY A 105 15.97 -6.91 -2.06
CA GLY A 105 16.56 -5.62 -1.67
C GLY A 105 15.70 -4.79 -0.72
N MET A 106 14.47 -5.21 -0.40
CA MET A 106 13.71 -4.64 0.71
C MET A 106 14.25 -5.11 2.06
N GLY A 107 14.14 -4.25 3.07
CA GLY A 107 14.51 -4.51 4.45
C GLY A 107 13.26 -4.57 5.34
N GLU A 108 13.40 -5.25 6.48
CA GLU A 108 12.32 -5.34 7.46
C GLU A 108 12.17 -4.04 8.27
N ASN A 109 10.95 -3.81 8.77
CA ASN A 109 10.52 -2.60 9.47
C ASN A 109 10.65 -1.33 8.65
N GLU A 110 10.39 -1.42 7.35
CA GLU A 110 10.52 -0.33 6.40
C GLU A 110 9.24 -0.21 5.55
N VAL A 111 9.02 0.97 4.98
CA VAL A 111 7.89 1.27 4.09
C VAL A 111 8.42 1.74 2.74
N TYR A 112 7.83 1.23 1.68
CA TYR A 112 8.26 1.42 0.31
C TYR A 112 7.14 1.97 -0.56
N TYR A 113 7.48 2.90 -1.45
CA TYR A 113 6.69 3.21 -2.62
C TYR A 113 7.08 2.26 -3.76
N ILE A 114 6.10 1.64 -4.42
CA ILE A 114 6.31 0.73 -5.55
C ILE A 114 5.86 1.41 -6.84
N ASP A 115 6.77 1.57 -7.79
CA ASP A 115 6.49 2.07 -9.13
C ASP A 115 6.03 0.92 -10.03
N SER A 116 4.74 0.61 -9.99
CA SER A 116 4.16 -0.48 -10.78
C SER A 116 3.86 -0.12 -12.24
N TYR A 117 4.07 1.13 -12.65
CA TYR A 117 3.69 1.62 -13.99
C TYR A 117 4.85 2.21 -14.77
N SER A 118 6.08 2.15 -14.23
CA SER A 118 7.27 2.73 -14.84
C SER A 118 7.08 4.22 -15.18
N ILE A 119 6.27 4.92 -14.38
CA ILE A 119 5.99 6.35 -14.55
C ILE A 119 7.21 7.18 -14.10
N GLY A 120 8.14 6.56 -13.38
CA GLY A 120 9.28 7.25 -12.79
C GLY A 120 8.88 7.73 -11.41
N VAL A 121 9.53 7.15 -10.40
CA VAL A 121 9.31 7.45 -8.98
C VAL A 121 9.41 8.95 -8.64
N ASP A 122 10.09 9.74 -9.48
CA ASP A 122 10.39 11.13 -9.20
C ASP A 122 9.41 12.15 -9.81
N GLU A 123 8.64 11.80 -10.86
CA GLU A 123 7.77 12.76 -11.56
C GLU A 123 6.52 13.19 -10.76
N LYS A 124 6.16 12.50 -9.68
CA LYS A 124 4.94 12.78 -8.90
C LYS A 124 5.14 12.78 -7.37
N SER A 125 6.36 13.07 -6.94
CA SER A 125 6.75 13.01 -5.53
C SER A 125 6.03 14.01 -4.62
N ASP A 126 5.70 15.21 -5.12
CA ASP A 126 4.97 16.23 -4.35
C ASP A 126 3.53 15.81 -4.05
N LEU A 127 2.83 15.27 -5.05
CA LEU A 127 1.45 14.82 -4.89
C LEU A 127 1.36 13.62 -3.95
N LEU A 128 2.28 12.67 -4.07
CA LEU A 128 2.40 11.56 -3.12
C LEU A 128 2.65 12.10 -1.71
N SER A 129 3.55 13.07 -1.54
CA SER A 129 3.86 13.68 -0.24
C SER A 129 2.63 14.34 0.39
N ASP A 130 1.81 15.03 -0.40
CA ASP A 130 0.51 15.57 0.03
C ASP A 130 -0.41 14.47 0.56
N TYR A 131 -0.52 13.35 -0.15
CA TYR A 131 -1.37 12.22 0.25
C TYR A 131 -0.90 11.58 1.55
N LEU A 132 0.40 11.35 1.68
CA LEU A 132 1.01 10.86 2.93
C LEU A 132 0.71 11.82 4.09
N ASN A 133 0.78 13.14 3.86
CA ASN A 133 0.49 14.15 4.87
C ASN A 133 -0.98 14.17 5.31
N ILE A 134 -1.92 13.99 4.38
CA ILE A 134 -3.35 13.87 4.69
C ILE A 134 -3.59 12.63 5.56
N MET A 135 -3.04 11.48 5.17
CA MET A 135 -3.20 10.22 5.90
C MET A 135 -2.61 10.27 7.32
N LYS A 136 -1.47 10.95 7.53
CA LYS A 136 -0.87 11.11 8.86
C LYS A 136 -1.76 11.87 9.86
N ARG A 137 -2.63 12.76 9.36
CA ARG A 137 -3.53 13.61 10.16
C ARG A 137 -4.81 12.92 10.65
N LEU A 138 -5.03 11.66 10.29
CA LEU A 138 -6.11 10.85 10.86
C LEU A 138 -6.08 10.92 12.39
N LYS A 139 -7.24 10.97 13.04
CA LYS A 139 -7.33 11.00 14.50
C LYS A 139 -7.51 9.59 15.04
#